data_AF-A0A4V6PVE6-F1
#
_entry.id   AF-A0A4V6PVE6-F1
#
_cell.length_a   1.000
_cell.length_b   1.000
_cell.length_c   1.000
_cell.angle_alpha   90.00
_cell.angle_beta   90.00
_cell.angle_gamma   90.00
#
_symmetry.space_group_name_H-M   'P 1'
#
loop_
_entity.id
_entity.type
_entity.pdbx_description
1 polymer ?
#
loop_
_entity_poly.entity_id
_entity_poly.type
_entity_poly.pdbx_seq_one_letter_code
_entity_poly.pdbx_strand_id
1 'polypeptide(L)'
;MSARPSVRALIAGDVACIRSRDPAARSTAEILMVYPGLHAVIAHRLAAPLWRRGFRTTARVLSWLARVATAVDIHPGAAIGERFFIDHGAGVVIGETAVIGDDVTLYHGVTLGGTSWSKGRRHPTLGDRVLVGAGAKILGPITVESGSRVGANAVVIEDVPANATVVGIPGRIVRTAAERRTLEGGRIDLQHHEMPDPVGDALAYLVDRLNFLEVRLAETRAELRAARAGTGAPADLPADRPADGVHAPH
;
A
#
# COMPACT_ATOMS: atom_id res chain seq x y z
N MET A 1 -33.21 12.29 1.59
CA MET A 1 -32.60 11.29 0.69
C MET A 1 -32.11 12.04 -0.54
N SER A 2 -30.80 12.31 -0.65
CA SER A 2 -30.25 13.00 -1.83
C SER A 2 -30.52 12.14 -3.07
N ALA A 3 -31.08 12.74 -4.12
CA ALA A 3 -31.35 12.03 -5.37
C ALA A 3 -30.02 11.51 -5.95
N ARG A 4 -29.98 10.24 -6.37
CA ARG A 4 -28.78 9.71 -7.02
C ARG A 4 -28.48 10.55 -8.26
N PRO A 5 -27.24 11.06 -8.43
CA PRO A 5 -26.89 11.86 -9.58
C PRO A 5 -27.12 11.07 -10.87
N SER A 6 -27.57 11.77 -11.91
CA SER A 6 -27.73 11.16 -13.23
C SER A 6 -26.36 10.72 -13.77
N VAL A 7 -26.33 9.73 -14.66
CA VAL A 7 -25.08 9.29 -15.32
C VAL A 7 -24.37 10.46 -16.02
N ARG A 8 -25.14 11.39 -16.60
CA ARG A 8 -24.60 12.60 -17.22
C ARG A 8 -23.92 13.52 -16.21
N ALA A 9 -24.53 13.72 -15.04
CA ALA A 9 -23.96 14.53 -13.98
C ALA A 9 -22.66 13.92 -13.44
N LEU A 10 -22.63 12.58 -13.28
CA LEU A 10 -21.42 11.86 -12.87
C LEU A 10 -20.26 12.05 -13.87
N ILE A 11 -20.53 11.86 -15.16
CA ILE A 11 -19.51 12.05 -16.21
C ILE A 11 -19.01 13.49 -16.26
N ALA A 12 -19.91 14.48 -16.13
CA ALA A 12 -19.52 15.89 -16.07
C ALA A 12 -18.62 16.18 -14.87
N GLY A 13 -18.92 15.59 -13.71
CA GLY A 13 -18.09 15.67 -12.50
C GLY A 13 -16.70 15.06 -12.69
N ASP A 14 -16.59 13.90 -13.35
CA ASP A 14 -15.30 13.27 -13.63
C ASP A 14 -14.43 14.11 -14.58
N VAL A 15 -15.02 14.66 -15.63
CA VAL A 15 -14.33 15.55 -16.57
C VAL A 15 -13.83 16.82 -15.86
N ALA A 16 -14.65 17.41 -14.99
CA ALA A 16 -14.26 18.58 -14.20
C ALA A 16 -13.11 18.23 -13.22
N CYS A 17 -13.15 17.04 -12.62
CA CYS A 17 -12.10 16.54 -11.73
C CYS A 17 -10.75 16.46 -12.47
N ILE A 18 -10.71 15.83 -13.64
CA ILE A 18 -9.51 15.70 -14.48
C ILE A 18 -8.91 17.07 -14.77
N ARG A 19 -9.74 18.01 -15.24
CA ARG A 19 -9.30 19.38 -15.57
C ARG A 19 -8.69 20.13 -14.38
N SER A 20 -9.12 19.83 -13.16
CA SER A 20 -8.60 20.47 -11.94
C SER A 20 -7.32 19.84 -11.41
N ARG A 21 -7.13 18.52 -11.64
CA ARG A 21 -6.06 17.73 -11.02
C ARG A 21 -4.89 17.44 -11.94
N ASP A 22 -5.10 17.42 -13.26
CA ASP A 22 -4.06 17.13 -14.23
C ASP A 22 -3.58 18.42 -14.94
N PRO A 23 -2.33 18.87 -14.67
CA PRO A 23 -1.74 20.03 -15.34
C PRO A 23 -1.61 19.86 -16.86
N ALA A 24 -1.60 18.63 -17.39
CA ALA A 24 -1.47 18.34 -18.81
C ALA A 24 -2.80 18.49 -19.58
N ALA A 25 -3.93 18.59 -18.88
CA ALA A 25 -5.25 18.72 -19.49
C ALA A 25 -5.50 20.13 -20.08
N ARG A 26 -5.22 20.33 -21.37
CA ARG A 26 -5.33 21.66 -22.01
C ARG A 26 -6.75 22.02 -22.42
N SER A 27 -7.59 21.04 -22.78
CA SER A 27 -8.98 21.29 -23.18
C SER A 27 -9.92 20.13 -22.84
N THR A 28 -11.20 20.43 -22.65
CA THR A 28 -12.23 19.40 -22.41
C THR A 28 -12.38 18.43 -23.58
N ALA A 29 -12.20 18.92 -24.81
CA ALA A 29 -12.25 18.09 -26.02
C ALA A 29 -11.10 17.08 -26.06
N GLU A 30 -9.89 17.52 -25.73
CA GLU A 30 -8.72 16.64 -25.58
C GLU A 30 -8.95 15.60 -24.48
N ILE A 31 -9.41 16.02 -23.29
CA ILE A 31 -9.73 15.10 -22.20
C ILE A 31 -10.70 14.00 -22.65
N LEU A 32 -11.77 14.38 -23.34
CA LEU A 32 -12.76 13.41 -23.83
C LEU A 32 -12.21 12.51 -24.94
N MET A 33 -11.21 12.94 -25.72
CA MET A 33 -10.66 12.16 -26.84
C MET A 33 -9.52 11.23 -26.44
N VAL A 34 -8.62 11.64 -25.55
CA VAL A 34 -7.34 10.95 -25.34
C VAL A 34 -7.09 10.43 -23.92
N TYR A 35 -8.06 10.51 -23.01
CA TYR A 35 -7.90 9.99 -21.65
C TYR A 35 -8.52 8.59 -21.49
N PRO A 36 -7.71 7.51 -21.56
CA PRO A 36 -8.23 6.14 -21.45
C PRO A 36 -8.85 5.87 -20.08
N GLY A 37 -8.33 6.49 -19.02
CA GLY A 37 -8.91 6.40 -17.67
C GLY A 37 -10.34 6.92 -17.63
N LEU A 38 -10.61 8.07 -18.27
CA LEU A 38 -11.96 8.63 -18.38
C LEU A 38 -12.88 7.72 -19.19
N HIS A 39 -12.42 7.20 -20.33
CA HIS A 39 -13.22 6.28 -21.17
C HIS A 39 -13.64 5.03 -20.40
N ALA A 40 -12.73 4.46 -19.60
CA ALA A 40 -13.03 3.31 -18.75
C ALA A 40 -14.10 3.63 -17.69
N VAL A 41 -14.00 4.78 -17.03
CA VAL A 41 -14.99 5.24 -16.05
C VAL A 41 -16.35 5.48 -16.70
N ILE A 42 -16.40 6.12 -17.87
CA ILE A 42 -17.65 6.33 -18.63
C ILE A 42 -18.29 4.98 -18.96
N ALA A 43 -17.51 4.03 -19.50
CA ALA A 43 -18.02 2.70 -19.82
C ALA A 43 -18.55 1.97 -18.58
N HIS A 44 -17.85 2.05 -17.45
CA HIS A 44 -18.34 1.51 -16.18
C HIS A 44 -19.65 2.16 -15.74
N ARG A 45 -19.77 3.49 -15.81
CA ARG A 45 -21.01 4.21 -15.44
C ARG A 45 -22.21 3.82 -16.32
N LEU A 46 -21.98 3.37 -17.55
CA LEU A 46 -23.00 2.78 -18.42
C LEU A 46 -23.28 1.30 -18.11
N ALA A 47 -22.23 0.53 -17.79
CA ALA A 47 -22.33 -0.91 -17.49
C ALA A 47 -22.96 -1.21 -16.12
N ALA A 48 -22.68 -0.41 -15.09
CA ALA A 48 -23.12 -0.66 -13.72
C ALA A 48 -24.65 -0.61 -13.54
N PRO A 49 -25.41 0.32 -14.16
CA PRO A 49 -26.86 0.26 -14.19
C PRO A 49 -27.41 -0.98 -14.89
N LEU A 50 -26.78 -1.42 -16.00
CA LEU A 50 -27.18 -2.64 -16.72
C LEU A 50 -27.00 -3.89 -15.85
N TRP A 51 -25.87 -3.97 -15.14
CA TRP A 51 -25.58 -5.04 -14.18
C TRP A 51 -26.63 -5.12 -13.07
N ARG A 52 -26.97 -3.98 -12.46
CA ARG A 52 -28.00 -3.89 -11.41
C ARG A 52 -29.40 -4.22 -11.88
N ARG A 53 -29.72 -4.00 -13.16
CA ARG A 53 -31.01 -4.34 -13.78
C ARG A 53 -31.10 -5.80 -14.25
N GLY A 54 -30.05 -6.60 -14.05
CA GLY A 54 -30.03 -8.02 -14.42
C GLY A 54 -29.46 -8.32 -15.81
N PHE A 55 -29.12 -7.31 -16.61
CA PHE A 55 -28.46 -7.49 -17.92
C PHE A 55 -26.96 -7.78 -17.77
N ARG A 56 -26.63 -8.86 -17.04
CA ARG A 56 -25.26 -9.19 -16.60
C ARG A 56 -24.32 -9.44 -17.76
N THR A 57 -24.75 -10.19 -18.77
CA THR A 57 -23.92 -10.50 -19.94
C THR A 57 -23.57 -9.24 -20.72
N THR A 58 -24.55 -8.38 -21.00
CA THR A 58 -24.33 -7.11 -21.71
C THR A 58 -23.38 -6.20 -20.94
N ALA A 59 -23.56 -6.09 -19.62
CA ALA A 59 -22.66 -5.30 -18.78
C ALA A 59 -21.21 -5.85 -18.79
N ARG A 60 -21.04 -7.18 -18.79
CA ARG A 60 -19.71 -7.82 -18.87
C ARG A 60 -19.05 -7.63 -20.24
N VAL A 61 -19.81 -7.71 -21.33
CA VAL A 61 -19.30 -7.43 -22.68
C VAL A 61 -18.86 -5.98 -22.79
N LEU A 62 -19.65 -5.04 -22.25
CA LEU A 62 -19.28 -3.62 -22.24
C LEU A 62 -17.99 -3.36 -21.43
N SER A 63 -17.87 -3.92 -20.23
CA SER A 63 -16.61 -3.86 -19.45
C SER A 63 -15.43 -4.50 -20.19
N TRP A 64 -15.65 -5.61 -20.90
CA TRP A 64 -14.61 -6.26 -21.69
C TRP A 64 -14.14 -5.39 -22.87
N LEU A 65 -15.06 -4.78 -23.61
CA LEU A 65 -14.73 -3.84 -24.69
C LEU A 65 -13.95 -2.64 -24.17
N ALA A 66 -14.39 -2.07 -23.04
CA ALA A 66 -13.68 -0.98 -22.38
C ALA A 66 -12.25 -1.38 -22.01
N ARG A 67 -12.07 -2.60 -21.46
CA ARG A 67 -10.74 -3.13 -21.13
C ARG A 67 -9.84 -3.27 -22.35
N VAL A 68 -10.37 -3.76 -23.48
CA VAL A 68 -9.60 -3.87 -24.73
C VAL A 68 -9.16 -2.49 -25.22
N ALA A 69 -10.04 -1.49 -25.15
CA ALA A 69 -9.75 -0.13 -25.64
C ALA A 69 -8.83 0.69 -24.71
N THR A 70 -8.89 0.45 -23.39
CA THR A 70 -8.26 1.33 -22.39
C THR A 70 -7.18 0.67 -21.53
N ALA A 71 -7.05 -0.65 -21.59
CA ALA A 71 -6.25 -1.47 -20.67
C ALA A 71 -6.62 -1.33 -19.17
N VAL A 72 -7.82 -0.82 -18.87
CA VAL A 72 -8.40 -0.72 -17.52
C VAL A 72 -9.49 -1.79 -17.37
N ASP A 73 -9.40 -2.66 -16.36
CA ASP A 73 -10.43 -3.65 -16.06
C ASP A 73 -11.28 -3.19 -14.87
N ILE A 74 -12.52 -2.78 -15.13
CA ILE A 74 -13.50 -2.42 -14.09
C ILE A 74 -14.69 -3.37 -14.16
N HIS A 75 -14.86 -4.17 -13.11
CA HIS A 75 -16.04 -5.01 -12.99
C HIS A 75 -17.32 -4.15 -12.90
N PRO A 76 -18.40 -4.45 -13.64
CA PRO A 76 -19.61 -3.63 -13.63
C PRO A 76 -20.38 -3.68 -12.31
N GLY A 77 -20.04 -4.62 -11.43
CA GLY A 77 -20.57 -4.74 -10.07
C GLY A 77 -19.92 -3.80 -9.04
N ALA A 78 -18.75 -3.21 -9.36
CA ALA A 78 -18.06 -2.31 -8.45
C ALA A 78 -18.92 -1.07 -8.18
N ALA A 79 -18.86 -0.54 -6.96
CA ALA A 79 -19.51 0.71 -6.59
C ALA A 79 -18.47 1.83 -6.63
N ILE A 80 -18.68 2.82 -7.52
CA ILE A 80 -17.76 3.94 -7.71
C ILE A 80 -18.52 5.25 -7.48
N GLY A 81 -17.96 6.09 -6.60
CA GLY A 81 -18.45 7.43 -6.27
C GLY A 81 -18.28 8.45 -7.39
N GLU A 82 -18.39 9.71 -7.00
CA GLU A 82 -18.24 10.88 -7.85
C GLU A 82 -16.77 11.32 -7.97
N ARG A 83 -16.43 11.99 -9.09
CA ARG A 83 -15.11 12.60 -9.31
C ARG A 83 -13.98 11.59 -9.16
N PHE A 84 -14.22 10.36 -9.63
CA PHE A 84 -13.25 9.28 -9.59
C PHE A 84 -12.26 9.46 -10.73
N PHE A 85 -10.97 9.50 -10.40
CA PHE A 85 -9.92 9.78 -11.35
C PHE A 85 -8.97 8.58 -11.49
N ILE A 86 -8.78 8.11 -12.71
CA ILE A 86 -7.75 7.13 -13.06
C ILE A 86 -6.70 7.83 -13.91
N ASP A 87 -5.53 8.04 -13.33
CA ASP A 87 -4.40 8.64 -14.03
C ASP A 87 -3.52 7.55 -14.67
N HIS A 88 -3.20 7.75 -15.95
CA HIS A 88 -2.43 6.80 -16.76
C HIS A 88 -2.97 5.35 -16.77
N GLY A 89 -4.28 5.13 -16.69
CA GLY A 89 -4.97 3.89 -16.27
C GLY A 89 -4.57 2.48 -16.80
N ALA A 90 -3.57 2.32 -17.65
CA ALA A 90 -3.05 1.02 -18.05
C ALA A 90 -2.78 0.09 -16.86
N GLY A 91 -3.33 -1.12 -16.90
CA GLY A 91 -3.12 -2.15 -15.89
C GLY A 91 -3.90 -1.94 -14.58
N VAL A 92 -4.81 -0.97 -14.52
CA VAL A 92 -5.73 -0.83 -13.39
C VAL A 92 -6.76 -1.96 -13.39
N VAL A 93 -6.97 -2.58 -12.23
CA VAL A 93 -7.91 -3.69 -12.04
C VAL A 93 -8.79 -3.43 -10.82
N ILE A 94 -10.11 -3.37 -11.02
CA ILE A 94 -11.11 -3.12 -9.98
C ILE A 94 -12.11 -4.27 -9.96
N GLY A 95 -12.10 -5.03 -8.86
CA GLY A 95 -12.93 -6.22 -8.72
C GLY A 95 -14.41 -5.96 -8.40
N GLU A 96 -15.21 -7.04 -8.49
CA GLU A 96 -16.68 -6.98 -8.45
C GLU A 96 -17.28 -6.30 -7.24
N THR A 97 -16.74 -6.55 -6.04
CA THR A 97 -17.32 -6.05 -4.79
C THR A 97 -16.54 -4.87 -4.24
N ALA A 98 -15.71 -4.24 -5.06
CA ALA A 98 -14.95 -3.08 -4.64
C ALA A 98 -15.92 -1.91 -4.43
N VAL A 99 -15.66 -1.14 -3.39
CA VAL A 99 -16.38 0.10 -3.10
C VAL A 99 -15.37 1.22 -3.11
N ILE A 100 -15.63 2.27 -3.88
CA ILE A 100 -14.76 3.43 -4.04
C ILE A 100 -15.61 4.67 -3.73
N GLY A 101 -15.18 5.44 -2.74
CA GLY A 101 -15.79 6.70 -2.34
C GLY A 101 -15.59 7.81 -3.36
N ASP A 102 -15.90 9.03 -2.94
CA ASP A 102 -15.80 10.22 -3.79
C ASP A 102 -14.37 10.75 -3.84
N ASP A 103 -14.02 11.46 -4.92
CA ASP A 103 -12.74 12.17 -5.04
C ASP A 103 -11.48 11.28 -4.98
N VAL A 104 -11.63 9.97 -5.20
CA VAL A 104 -10.53 9.00 -5.20
C VAL A 104 -9.69 9.11 -6.48
N THR A 105 -8.37 9.02 -6.34
CA THR A 105 -7.42 8.94 -7.45
C THR A 105 -6.68 7.61 -7.44
N LEU A 106 -6.69 6.89 -8.55
CA LEU A 106 -5.82 5.72 -8.78
C LEU A 106 -4.83 6.03 -9.90
N TYR A 107 -3.57 5.65 -9.72
CA TYR A 107 -2.59 5.63 -10.80
C TYR A 107 -2.60 4.28 -11.54
N HIS A 108 -1.85 4.23 -12.64
CA HIS A 108 -1.63 3.03 -13.45
C HIS A 108 -1.20 1.80 -12.63
N GLY A 109 -1.54 0.60 -13.09
CA GLY A 109 -1.11 -0.66 -12.46
C GLY A 109 -1.71 -0.96 -11.07
N VAL A 110 -2.64 -0.13 -10.59
CA VAL A 110 -3.31 -0.36 -9.29
C VAL A 110 -4.26 -1.55 -9.37
N THR A 111 -4.28 -2.39 -8.32
CA THR A 111 -5.22 -3.51 -8.21
C THR A 111 -6.03 -3.43 -6.92
N LEU A 112 -7.36 -3.43 -7.05
CA LEU A 112 -8.31 -3.64 -5.96
C LEU A 112 -8.83 -5.08 -6.05
N GLY A 113 -8.06 -5.99 -5.47
CA GLY A 113 -8.15 -7.44 -5.71
C GLY A 113 -8.84 -8.22 -4.60
N GLY A 114 -9.34 -9.40 -4.94
CA GLY A 114 -9.91 -10.35 -3.99
C GLY A 114 -8.88 -11.31 -3.42
N THR A 115 -9.09 -11.77 -2.19
CA THR A 115 -8.24 -12.79 -1.53
C THR A 115 -8.90 -14.16 -1.38
N SER A 116 -10.18 -14.30 -1.72
CA SER A 116 -10.91 -15.57 -1.59
C SER A 116 -11.76 -15.93 -2.82
N TRP A 117 -12.00 -17.22 -2.97
CA TRP A 117 -12.89 -17.81 -3.98
C TRP A 117 -14.37 -17.82 -3.55
N SER A 118 -14.65 -17.38 -2.32
CA SER A 118 -15.99 -17.41 -1.75
C SER A 118 -16.91 -16.36 -2.40
N LYS A 119 -18.19 -16.71 -2.52
CA LYS A 119 -19.22 -15.75 -2.93
C LYS A 119 -19.48 -14.78 -1.77
N GLY A 120 -19.20 -13.50 -1.97
CA GLY A 120 -19.36 -12.46 -0.95
C GLY A 120 -18.44 -11.27 -1.17
N ARG A 121 -18.44 -10.34 -0.21
CA ARG A 121 -17.51 -9.20 -0.17
C ARG A 121 -16.10 -9.73 -0.01
N ARG A 122 -15.25 -9.47 -1.00
CA ARG A 122 -13.87 -9.96 -1.06
C ARG A 122 -12.87 -8.94 -1.55
N HIS A 123 -13.35 -7.78 -2.02
CA HIS A 123 -12.53 -6.69 -2.54
C HIS A 123 -12.54 -5.49 -1.60
N PRO A 124 -11.57 -4.57 -1.74
CA PRO A 124 -11.41 -3.48 -0.81
C PRO A 124 -12.53 -2.44 -0.85
N THR A 125 -12.55 -1.62 0.19
CA THR A 125 -13.34 -0.39 0.26
C THR A 125 -12.39 0.80 0.44
N LEU A 126 -12.44 1.75 -0.48
CA LEU A 126 -11.73 3.01 -0.39
C LEU A 126 -12.70 4.10 0.03
N GLY A 127 -12.39 4.82 1.10
CA GLY A 127 -13.11 6.01 1.53
C GLY A 127 -12.86 7.20 0.59
N ASP A 128 -13.38 8.36 0.97
CA ASP A 128 -13.31 9.56 0.14
C ASP A 128 -11.90 10.14 0.12
N ARG A 129 -11.51 10.74 -1.01
CA ARG A 129 -10.20 11.43 -1.18
C ARG A 129 -9.00 10.51 -0.95
N VAL A 130 -9.17 9.20 -1.07
CA VAL A 130 -8.05 8.25 -1.05
C VAL A 130 -7.22 8.41 -2.32
N LEU A 131 -5.90 8.39 -2.16
CA LEU A 131 -4.95 8.38 -3.28
C LEU A 131 -4.17 7.08 -3.28
N VAL A 132 -4.13 6.40 -4.42
CA VAL A 132 -3.43 5.13 -4.58
C VAL A 132 -2.37 5.27 -5.67
N GLY A 133 -1.11 5.22 -5.24
CA GLY A 133 0.08 5.35 -6.09
C GLY A 133 0.22 4.22 -7.10
N ALA A 134 1.06 4.48 -8.11
CA ALA A 134 1.23 3.58 -9.24
C ALA A 134 1.64 2.16 -8.81
N GLY A 135 1.03 1.15 -9.41
CA GLY A 135 1.38 -0.25 -9.18
C GLY A 135 0.95 -0.83 -7.83
N ALA A 136 0.29 -0.07 -6.95
CA ALA A 136 -0.12 -0.58 -5.64
C ALA A 136 -1.16 -1.71 -5.73
N LYS A 137 -1.13 -2.64 -4.78
CA LYS A 137 -2.05 -3.78 -4.68
C LYS A 137 -2.77 -3.71 -3.33
N ILE A 138 -4.08 -3.54 -3.36
CA ILE A 138 -4.94 -3.54 -2.17
C ILE A 138 -5.79 -4.79 -2.25
N LEU A 139 -5.58 -5.74 -1.34
CA LEU A 139 -6.07 -7.10 -1.48
C LEU A 139 -6.97 -7.49 -0.31
N GLY A 140 -8.15 -7.98 -0.63
CA GLY A 140 -9.10 -8.52 0.36
C GLY A 140 -10.19 -7.53 0.76
N PRO A 141 -11.13 -7.94 1.62
CA PRO A 141 -12.25 -7.11 2.08
C PRO A 141 -11.83 -6.08 3.14
N ILE A 142 -10.70 -5.41 2.92
CA ILE A 142 -10.15 -4.38 3.81
C ILE A 142 -10.67 -2.99 3.47
N THR A 143 -10.55 -2.07 4.41
CA THR A 143 -10.98 -0.68 4.30
C THR A 143 -9.78 0.24 4.36
N VAL A 144 -9.63 1.09 3.34
CA VAL A 144 -8.73 2.24 3.36
C VAL A 144 -9.59 3.47 3.60
N GLU A 145 -9.53 4.03 4.79
CA GLU A 145 -10.38 5.13 5.20
C GLU A 145 -10.02 6.45 4.48
N SER A 146 -10.92 7.43 4.63
CA SER A 146 -10.89 8.68 3.89
C SER A 146 -9.61 9.49 4.10
N GLY A 147 -9.13 10.13 3.03
CA GLY A 147 -7.95 10.99 3.03
C GLY A 147 -6.62 10.25 3.17
N SER A 148 -6.62 8.92 3.13
CA SER A 148 -5.41 8.10 3.22
C SER A 148 -4.69 8.00 1.87
N ARG A 149 -3.38 7.74 1.94
CA ARG A 149 -2.48 7.63 0.78
C ARG A 149 -1.81 6.26 0.78
N VAL A 150 -1.82 5.59 -0.35
CA VAL A 150 -1.10 4.34 -0.58
C VAL A 150 0.06 4.64 -1.52
N GLY A 151 1.28 4.34 -1.08
CA GLY A 151 2.49 4.54 -1.86
C GLY A 151 2.55 3.67 -3.10
N ALA A 152 3.36 4.08 -4.07
CA ALA A 152 3.60 3.30 -5.28
C ALA A 152 4.13 1.89 -4.93
N ASN A 153 3.67 0.88 -5.66
CA ASN A 153 3.98 -0.54 -5.48
C ASN A 153 3.72 -1.12 -4.07
N ALA A 154 3.05 -0.39 -3.18
CA ALA A 154 2.70 -0.92 -1.86
C ALA A 154 1.71 -2.08 -1.96
N VAL A 155 1.83 -3.07 -1.08
CA VAL A 155 0.90 -4.21 -0.99
C VAL A 155 0.13 -4.13 0.33
N VAL A 156 -1.10 -3.65 0.28
CA VAL A 156 -1.96 -3.42 1.44
C VAL A 156 -2.88 -4.62 1.65
N ILE A 157 -2.75 -5.25 2.82
CA ILE A 157 -3.50 -6.47 3.21
C ILE A 157 -4.24 -6.31 4.55
N GLU A 158 -4.17 -5.13 5.16
CA GLU A 158 -4.79 -4.77 6.44
C GLU A 158 -5.54 -3.44 6.30
N ASP A 159 -6.47 -3.16 7.20
CA ASP A 159 -7.22 -1.90 7.23
C ASP A 159 -6.28 -0.71 7.45
N VAL A 160 -6.58 0.41 6.78
CA VAL A 160 -5.79 1.64 6.83
C VAL A 160 -6.66 2.75 7.43
N PRO A 161 -6.29 3.32 8.59
CA PRO A 161 -7.06 4.35 9.25
C PRO A 161 -7.04 5.66 8.44
N ALA A 162 -7.98 6.56 8.73
CA ALA A 162 -8.16 7.80 7.99
C ALA A 162 -6.91 8.67 8.07
N ASN A 163 -6.62 9.40 6.98
CA ASN A 163 -5.48 10.30 6.88
C ASN A 163 -4.10 9.63 7.10
N ALA A 164 -4.00 8.31 6.95
CA ALA A 164 -2.73 7.60 7.06
C ALA A 164 -2.00 7.53 5.71
N THR A 165 -0.69 7.31 5.76
CA THR A 165 0.12 6.95 4.58
C THR A 165 0.67 5.54 4.75
N VAL A 166 0.46 4.67 3.76
CA VAL A 166 0.93 3.28 3.76
C VAL A 166 1.92 3.06 2.63
N VAL A 167 3.06 2.43 2.91
CA VAL A 167 4.12 2.13 1.93
C VAL A 167 4.70 0.74 2.15
N GLY A 168 5.40 0.20 1.15
CA GLY A 168 6.15 -1.05 1.27
C GLY A 168 5.36 -2.33 0.99
N ILE A 169 6.08 -3.46 1.07
CA ILE A 169 5.57 -4.81 0.81
C ILE A 169 6.05 -5.72 1.95
N PRO A 170 5.15 -6.21 2.84
CA PRO A 170 3.76 -5.78 3.00
C PRO A 170 3.66 -4.32 3.46
N GLY A 171 2.52 -3.69 3.20
CA GLY A 171 2.25 -2.29 3.53
C GLY A 171 2.38 -2.03 5.03
N ARG A 172 3.02 -0.92 5.37
CA ARG A 172 3.17 -0.39 6.73
C ARG A 172 2.73 1.07 6.77
N ILE A 173 2.02 1.43 7.83
CA ILE A 173 1.62 2.82 8.08
C ILE A 173 2.86 3.59 8.54
N VAL A 174 3.23 4.64 7.80
CA VAL A 174 4.45 5.44 8.04
C VAL A 174 4.18 6.88 8.46
N ARG A 175 2.95 7.37 8.26
CA ARG A 175 2.50 8.68 8.77
C ARG A 175 1.07 8.54 9.26
N THR A 176 0.81 8.99 10.48
CA THR A 176 -0.57 9.15 11.00
C THR A 176 -0.98 10.62 10.97
N ALA A 177 -2.28 10.90 11.10
CA ALA A 177 -2.83 12.26 11.03
C ALA A 177 -2.12 13.29 11.94
N ALA A 178 -1.52 12.84 13.05
CA ALA A 178 -0.78 13.68 14.00
C ALA A 178 0.55 14.25 13.46
N GLU A 179 1.10 13.67 12.40
CA GLU A 179 2.44 14.01 11.87
C GLU A 179 2.40 14.76 10.53
N ARG A 180 1.20 15.01 9.99
CA ARG A 180 1.04 15.82 8.78
C ARG A 180 1.33 17.29 9.12
N ARG A 181 2.57 17.73 8.89
CA ARG A 181 2.82 19.16 8.61
C ARG A 181 1.98 19.52 7.39
N THR A 182 1.01 20.41 7.59
CA THR A 182 0.10 20.92 6.57
C THR A 182 0.91 21.56 5.46
N LEU A 183 1.14 20.85 4.35
CA LEU A 183 1.63 21.46 3.11
C LEU A 183 0.51 22.34 2.55
N GLU A 184 0.75 23.64 2.51
CA GLU A 184 -0.19 24.65 1.99
C GLU A 184 -0.56 24.35 0.52
N GLY A 185 -1.86 24.42 0.20
CA GLY A 185 -2.31 24.60 -1.18
C GLY A 185 -3.14 23.49 -1.83
N GLY A 186 -3.53 22.42 -1.12
CA GLY A 186 -4.53 21.46 -1.64
C GLY A 186 -4.11 20.70 -2.91
N ARG A 187 -2.83 20.71 -3.26
CA ARG A 187 -2.26 19.96 -4.38
C ARG A 187 -1.92 18.54 -3.93
N ILE A 188 -2.17 17.58 -4.81
CA ILE A 188 -1.78 16.18 -4.62
C ILE A 188 -0.25 16.12 -4.58
N ASP A 189 0.28 15.56 -3.50
CA ASP A 189 1.70 15.38 -3.27
C ASP A 189 2.19 14.16 -4.07
N LEU A 190 2.99 14.43 -5.11
CA LEU A 190 3.59 13.46 -6.02
C LEU A 190 5.01 13.05 -5.60
N GLN A 191 5.49 13.51 -4.44
CA GLN A 191 6.88 13.34 -4.01
C GLN A 191 7.10 11.98 -3.36
N HIS A 192 7.14 10.92 -4.18
CA HIS A 192 7.37 9.55 -3.72
C HIS A 192 8.73 9.31 -3.05
N HIS A 193 9.69 10.22 -3.21
CA HIS A 193 11.04 10.14 -2.65
C HIS A 193 11.14 10.62 -1.19
N GLU A 194 10.11 11.31 -0.67
CA GLU A 194 10.08 11.80 0.72
C GLU A 194 9.26 10.90 1.66
N MET A 195 8.93 9.69 1.20
CA MET A 195 8.21 8.71 2.00
C MET A 195 9.18 8.10 3.03
N PRO A 196 8.79 7.99 4.32
CA PRO A 196 9.63 7.38 5.34
C PRO A 196 10.02 5.95 4.94
N ASP A 197 11.28 5.57 5.18
CA ASP A 197 11.78 4.21 4.97
C ASP A 197 11.77 3.46 6.32
N PRO A 198 10.66 2.79 6.68
CA PRO A 198 10.55 2.12 7.97
C PRO A 198 11.55 0.97 8.12
N VAL A 199 12.07 0.43 7.00
CA VAL A 199 13.10 -0.62 7.02
C VAL A 199 14.45 0.01 7.33
N GLY A 200 14.78 1.11 6.64
CA GLY A 200 15.97 1.92 6.93
C GLY A 200 16.02 2.39 8.39
N ASP A 201 14.91 2.93 8.90
CA ASP A 201 14.79 3.39 10.29
C ASP A 201 14.99 2.24 11.30
N ALA A 202 14.37 1.07 11.04
CA ALA A 202 14.54 -0.11 11.89
C ALA A 202 15.98 -0.64 11.86
N LEU A 203 16.64 -0.65 10.69
CA LEU A 203 18.03 -1.06 10.55
C LEU A 203 18.98 -0.10 11.29
N ALA A 204 18.76 1.21 11.16
CA ALA A 204 19.51 2.22 11.90
C ALA A 204 19.40 2.01 13.41
N TYR A 205 18.17 1.78 13.91
CA TYR A 205 17.95 1.46 15.32
C TYR A 205 18.65 0.16 15.77
N LEU A 206 18.63 -0.89 14.95
CA LEU A 206 19.31 -2.15 15.27
C LEU A 206 20.83 -1.98 15.31
N VAL A 207 21.41 -1.20 14.39
CA VAL A 207 22.85 -0.88 14.39
C VAL A 207 23.23 -0.08 15.64
N ASP A 208 22.45 0.94 16.00
CA ASP A 208 22.68 1.71 17.23
C ASP A 208 22.56 0.82 18.48
N ARG A 209 21.60 -0.10 18.50
CA ARG A 209 21.43 -1.03 19.61
C ARG A 209 22.57 -2.05 19.70
N LEU A 210 23.09 -2.53 18.57
CA LEU A 210 24.28 -3.38 18.51
C LEU A 210 25.50 -2.66 19.09
N ASN A 211 25.77 -1.44 18.62
CA ASN A 211 26.86 -0.62 19.14
C ASN A 211 26.75 -0.42 20.65
N PHE A 212 25.55 -0.11 21.15
CA PHE A 212 25.30 0.02 22.59
C PHE A 212 25.58 -1.27 23.36
N LEU A 213 25.15 -2.43 22.83
CA LEU A 213 25.37 -3.72 23.47
C LEU A 213 26.85 -4.12 23.47
N GLU A 214 27.59 -3.81 22.40
CA GLU A 214 29.03 -4.06 22.32
C GLU A 214 29.81 -3.28 23.38
N VAL A 215 29.47 -2.01 23.59
CA VAL A 215 30.05 -1.17 24.66
C VAL A 215 29.78 -1.79 26.04
N ARG A 216 28.51 -2.14 26.32
CA ARG A 216 28.12 -2.78 27.59
C ARG A 216 28.80 -4.13 27.82
N LEU A 217 29.01 -4.91 26.77
CA LEU A 217 29.70 -6.20 26.84
C LEU A 217 31.19 -5.99 27.16
N ALA A 218 31.82 -4.96 26.60
CA ALA A 218 33.20 -4.61 26.88
C ALA A 218 33.40 -4.19 28.35
N GLU A 219 32.51 -3.35 28.88
CA GLU A 219 32.50 -2.93 30.30
C GLU A 219 32.35 -4.13 31.24
N THR A 220 31.33 -4.97 31.00
CA THR A 220 31.07 -6.15 31.84
C THR A 220 32.24 -7.15 31.81
N ARG A 221 32.89 -7.32 30.65
CA ARG A 221 34.09 -8.17 30.52
C ARG A 221 35.28 -7.58 31.28
N ALA A 222 35.44 -6.26 31.31
CA ALA A 222 36.49 -5.60 32.07
C ALA A 222 36.27 -5.75 33.58
N GLU A 223 35.05 -5.56 34.06
CA GLU A 223 34.66 -5.78 35.47
C GLU A 223 34.92 -7.23 35.90
N LEU A 224 34.52 -8.21 35.08
CA LEU A 224 34.75 -9.64 35.37
C LEU A 224 36.25 -9.97 35.43
N ARG A 225 37.07 -9.38 34.56
CA ARG A 225 38.53 -9.55 34.57
C ARG A 225 39.14 -8.96 35.83
N ALA A 226 38.70 -7.77 36.25
CA ALA A 226 39.16 -7.14 37.49
C ALA A 226 38.77 -7.98 38.72
N ALA A 227 37.53 -8.49 38.78
CA ALA A 227 37.08 -9.37 39.86
C ALA A 227 37.90 -10.66 39.93
N ARG A 228 38.22 -11.28 38.79
CA ARG A 228 39.07 -12.49 38.72
C ARG A 228 40.53 -12.22 39.11
N ALA A 229 41.06 -11.05 38.75
CA ALA A 229 42.41 -10.64 39.13
C ALA A 229 42.55 -10.35 40.63
N GLY A 230 41.48 -9.90 41.28
CA GLY A 230 41.43 -9.72 42.74
C GLY A 230 41.36 -11.03 43.56
N THR A 231 41.22 -12.19 42.91
CA THR A 231 40.98 -13.49 43.58
C THR A 231 42.13 -14.52 43.50
N GLY A 232 43.38 -14.16 43.20
CA GLY A 232 44.52 -15.10 43.29
C GLY A 232 45.62 -14.63 44.25
N ALA A 233 46.26 -15.44 45.12
CA ALA A 233 46.24 -16.87 45.49
C ALA A 233 47.13 -17.03 46.80
N PRO A 234 47.56 -18.19 47.38
CA PRO A 234 47.88 -19.48 46.73
C PRO A 234 47.61 -20.78 47.53
N ALA A 235 47.70 -21.93 46.86
CA ALA A 235 48.15 -23.17 47.50
C ALA A 235 48.80 -24.09 46.47
N ASP A 236 50.08 -24.39 46.72
CA ASP A 236 50.92 -25.35 46.04
C ASP A 236 50.23 -26.72 45.94
N LEU A 237 50.42 -27.40 44.82
CA LEU A 237 50.33 -28.86 44.77
C LEU A 237 51.66 -29.40 44.23
N PRO A 238 52.28 -30.37 44.94
CA PRO A 238 53.62 -30.80 44.66
C PRO A 238 53.68 -31.63 43.38
N ALA A 239 54.82 -31.54 42.71
CA ALA A 239 55.16 -32.41 41.60
C ALA A 239 55.28 -33.85 42.10
N ASP A 240 54.56 -34.77 41.45
CA ASP A 240 54.83 -36.20 41.59
C ASP A 240 55.01 -36.84 40.20
N ARG A 241 56.12 -37.54 40.07
CA ARG A 241 56.57 -38.40 38.95
C ARG A 241 57.24 -39.60 39.63
N PRO A 242 57.44 -40.76 38.96
CA PRO A 242 56.65 -41.49 37.94
C PRO A 242 56.52 -43.01 38.31
N ALA A 243 55.84 -43.83 37.49
CA ALA A 243 56.06 -45.29 37.25
C ALA A 243 54.83 -45.87 36.50
N ASP A 244 54.90 -46.26 35.22
CA ASP A 244 55.49 -47.48 34.62
C ASP A 244 54.41 -48.56 34.34
N GLY A 245 54.44 -49.13 33.13
CA GLY A 245 53.99 -50.52 32.94
C GLY A 245 52.81 -50.80 32.00
N VAL A 246 53.06 -50.75 30.69
CA VAL A 246 52.86 -51.85 29.71
C VAL A 246 51.57 -52.71 29.81
N HIS A 247 50.73 -52.71 28.77
CA HIS A 247 50.76 -53.73 27.69
C HIS A 247 49.64 -53.52 26.65
N ALA A 248 50.04 -53.49 25.39
CA ALA A 248 49.25 -53.93 24.21
C ALA A 248 50.08 -55.07 23.55
N PRO A 249 49.67 -55.74 22.46
CA PRO A 249 48.36 -55.82 21.77
C PRO A 249 47.97 -57.27 21.37
N HIS A 250 46.82 -57.44 20.72
CA HIS A 250 46.70 -58.06 19.38
C HIS A 250 45.39 -57.61 18.71
#